data_AF-A0A9E0QAJ6-F1
#
_entry.id   AF-A0A9E0QAJ6-F1
#
_cell.length_a   1.000
_cell.length_b   1.000
_cell.length_c   1.000
_cell.angle_alpha   90.00
_cell.angle_beta   90.00
_cell.angle_gamma   90.00
#
_symmetry.space_group_name_H-M   'P 1'
#
loop_
_entity.id
_entity.type
_entity.pdbx_description
1 polymer ?
#
loop_
_entity_poly.entity_id
_entity_poly.type
_entity_poly.pdbx_seq_one_letter_code
_entity_poly.pdbx_strand_id
1 'polypeptide(L)'
;MIQTVVKRDGRVVGFNEQKIMAAIRKAMLHTEKGEDDELIQKITDHISFKGKDQMTVENIQDSVELELMKSARKDVAHIFIAYRNQRSIARKAKTRDVFMEIVNIKNNEVTRENANMNADTPAGMMMKFASETTKPFVDDYLLSEDVRDAVKHNYIHIHDKDYYPTKSLTCVQHPLDNILEHGFVAGHGSSRPAKRIETAAVLACISLETCQNEMHGGQAIPAFDFYLAPYVRSSYIEEVKNLEKLTGKDLSTLYNKEIEDYVEKALDGIDGDERLCQHAINKTVNRVHQSMEAFIHNMNT
;
A
#
# COMPACT_ATOMS: atom_id res chain seq x y z
N MET A 1 -40.08 -10.25 -3.46
CA MET A 1 -39.46 -11.21 -2.54
C MET A 1 -37.97 -10.93 -2.55
N ILE A 2 -37.35 -10.75 -1.39
CA ILE A 2 -35.93 -10.42 -1.32
C ILE A 2 -35.11 -11.62 -1.82
N GLN A 3 -34.27 -11.38 -2.81
CA GLN A 3 -33.35 -12.39 -3.34
C GLN A 3 -31.92 -12.15 -2.87
N THR A 4 -31.53 -10.87 -2.79
CA THR A 4 -30.17 -10.47 -2.44
C THR A 4 -30.13 -9.36 -1.40
N VAL A 5 -29.05 -9.36 -0.62
CA VAL A 5 -28.78 -8.35 0.41
C VAL A 5 -27.46 -7.67 0.12
N VAL A 6 -27.49 -6.33 0.04
CA VAL A 6 -26.30 -5.48 0.01
C VAL A 6 -25.84 -5.29 1.46
N LYS A 7 -24.71 -5.87 1.80
CA LYS A 7 -24.04 -5.66 3.09
C LYS A 7 -23.49 -4.23 3.17
N ARG A 8 -23.18 -3.80 4.40
CA ARG A 8 -22.61 -2.47 4.68
C ARG A 8 -21.27 -2.19 4.00
N ASP A 9 -20.56 -3.24 3.61
CA ASP A 9 -19.30 -3.20 2.87
C ASP A 9 -19.51 -3.22 1.34
N GLY A 10 -20.75 -3.11 0.87
CA GLY A 10 -21.12 -3.13 -0.54
C GLY A 10 -21.26 -4.53 -1.16
N ARG A 11 -20.90 -5.61 -0.45
CA ARG A 11 -21.04 -6.98 -1.00
C ARG A 11 -22.49 -7.37 -1.16
N VAL A 12 -22.81 -8.01 -2.28
CA VAL A 12 -24.12 -8.61 -2.55
C VAL A 12 -24.08 -10.09 -2.18
N VAL A 13 -24.94 -10.52 -1.26
CA VAL A 13 -25.06 -11.92 -0.85
C VAL A 13 -26.49 -12.42 -1.01
N GLY A 14 -26.67 -13.74 -1.11
CA GLY A 14 -28.01 -14.34 -1.09
C GLY A 14 -28.75 -14.00 0.20
N PHE A 15 -30.06 -13.73 0.07
CA PHE A 15 -30.93 -13.48 1.21
C PHE A 15 -31.02 -14.71 2.11
N ASN A 16 -30.96 -14.49 3.42
CA ASN A 16 -31.07 -15.55 4.43
C ASN A 16 -31.96 -15.07 5.57
N GLU A 17 -33.20 -15.57 5.60
CA GLU A 17 -34.23 -15.24 6.57
C GLU A 17 -33.87 -15.61 8.02
N GLN A 18 -33.08 -16.67 8.23
CA GLN A 18 -32.63 -17.10 9.57
C GLN A 18 -31.86 -15.99 10.29
N LYS A 19 -31.17 -15.12 9.55
CA LYS A 19 -30.45 -13.98 10.14
C LYS A 19 -31.39 -12.92 10.70
N ILE A 20 -32.56 -12.73 10.08
CA ILE A 20 -33.61 -11.83 10.59
C ILE A 20 -34.24 -12.44 11.83
N MET A 21 -34.63 -13.73 11.75
CA MET A 21 -35.22 -14.46 12.88
C MET A 21 -34.31 -14.41 14.11
N ALA A 22 -33.03 -14.73 13.94
CA ALA A 22 -32.05 -14.73 15.04
C ALA A 22 -31.88 -13.32 15.67
N ALA A 23 -31.93 -12.26 14.86
CA ALA A 23 -31.82 -10.90 15.36
C ALA A 23 -33.05 -10.47 16.19
N ILE A 24 -34.25 -10.83 15.73
CA ILE A 24 -35.51 -10.56 16.46
C ILE A 24 -35.55 -11.40 17.74
N ARG A 25 -35.24 -12.69 17.65
CA ARG A 25 -35.18 -13.61 18.80
C ARG A 25 -34.27 -13.08 19.90
N LYS A 26 -33.07 -12.63 19.52
CA LYS A 26 -32.13 -12.04 20.47
C LYS A 26 -32.70 -10.82 21.20
N ALA A 27 -33.48 -9.98 20.52
CA ALA A 27 -34.16 -8.86 21.18
C ALA A 27 -35.31 -9.33 22.09
N MET A 28 -36.06 -10.35 21.70
CA MET A 28 -37.15 -10.92 22.51
C MET A 28 -36.65 -11.55 23.81
N LEU A 29 -35.49 -12.22 23.79
CA LEU A 29 -34.86 -12.80 24.97
C LEU A 29 -34.52 -11.78 26.07
N HIS A 30 -34.41 -10.50 25.72
CA HIS A 30 -34.20 -9.41 26.67
C HIS A 30 -35.50 -8.77 27.17
N THR A 31 -36.66 -9.31 26.80
CA THR A 31 -37.99 -8.89 27.31
C THR A 31 -38.57 -9.93 28.27
N GLU A 32 -39.37 -9.49 29.23
CA GLU A 32 -39.99 -10.37 30.24
C GLU A 32 -40.94 -11.43 29.65
N LYS A 33 -41.57 -11.12 28.52
CA LYS A 33 -42.52 -12.00 27.83
C LYS A 33 -41.83 -13.11 27.02
N GLY A 34 -40.49 -13.14 26.96
CA GLY A 34 -39.74 -14.19 26.29
C GLY A 34 -39.95 -14.25 24.77
N GLU A 35 -39.53 -15.35 24.17
CA GLU A 35 -39.62 -15.59 22.73
C GLU A 35 -41.07 -15.81 22.26
N ASP A 36 -41.34 -15.38 21.03
CA ASP A 36 -42.61 -15.59 20.33
C ASP A 36 -42.28 -16.02 18.89
N ASP A 37 -42.11 -17.32 18.69
CA ASP A 37 -41.67 -17.88 17.41
C ASP A 37 -42.69 -17.63 16.28
N GLU A 38 -43.98 -17.62 16.59
CA GLU A 38 -45.03 -17.30 15.62
C GLU A 38 -44.90 -15.85 15.12
N LEU A 39 -44.67 -14.90 16.03
CA LEU A 39 -44.46 -13.51 15.66
C LEU A 39 -43.13 -13.31 14.91
N ILE A 40 -42.07 -14.00 15.31
CA ILE A 40 -40.77 -13.97 14.60
C ILE A 40 -40.94 -14.44 13.16
N GLN A 41 -41.59 -15.58 12.94
CA GLN A 41 -41.83 -16.13 11.61
C GLN A 41 -42.69 -15.17 10.79
N LYS A 42 -43.80 -14.67 11.35
CA LYS A 42 -44.71 -13.75 10.68
C LYS A 42 -44.04 -12.46 10.21
N ILE A 43 -43.20 -11.84 11.06
CA ILE A 43 -42.46 -10.63 10.71
C ILE A 43 -41.42 -10.95 9.62
N THR A 44 -40.71 -12.06 9.77
CA THR A 44 -39.68 -12.48 8.81
C THR A 44 -40.28 -12.75 7.43
N ASP A 45 -41.38 -13.49 7.36
CA ASP A 45 -42.09 -13.77 6.12
C ASP A 45 -42.54 -12.46 5.45
N HIS A 46 -43.18 -11.57 6.22
CA HIS A 46 -43.69 -10.32 5.68
C HIS A 46 -42.59 -9.46 5.05
N ILE A 47 -41.44 -9.34 5.74
CA ILE A 47 -40.27 -8.62 5.22
C ILE A 47 -39.72 -9.31 3.97
N SER A 48 -39.62 -10.63 4.00
CA SER A 48 -39.10 -11.43 2.89
C SER A 48 -39.96 -11.29 1.63
N PHE A 49 -41.30 -11.26 1.76
CA PHE A 49 -42.22 -11.14 0.63
C PHE A 49 -42.41 -9.71 0.12
N LYS A 50 -42.52 -8.72 1.03
CA LYS A 50 -42.75 -7.30 0.66
C LYS A 50 -41.49 -6.53 0.31
N GLY A 51 -40.32 -7.04 0.68
CA GLY A 51 -39.05 -6.45 0.32
C GLY A 51 -38.80 -6.45 -1.19
N LYS A 52 -38.02 -5.46 -1.63
CA LYS A 52 -37.50 -5.39 -3.01
C LYS A 52 -36.56 -6.57 -3.27
N ASP A 53 -36.36 -6.91 -4.53
CA ASP A 53 -35.49 -8.03 -4.94
C ASP A 53 -34.05 -7.90 -4.39
N GLN A 54 -33.59 -6.66 -4.22
CA GLN A 54 -32.35 -6.33 -3.54
C GLN A 54 -32.59 -5.30 -2.42
N MET A 55 -32.10 -5.58 -1.21
CA MET A 55 -32.21 -4.69 -0.06
C MET A 55 -30.88 -4.51 0.67
N THR A 56 -30.65 -3.35 1.28
CA THR A 56 -29.52 -3.15 2.19
C THR A 56 -29.81 -3.73 3.57
N VAL A 57 -28.76 -4.00 4.35
CA VAL A 57 -28.92 -4.42 5.77
C VAL A 57 -29.73 -3.39 6.56
N GLU A 58 -29.53 -2.11 6.29
CA GLU A 58 -30.23 -0.97 6.90
C GLU A 58 -31.72 -1.02 6.60
N ASN A 59 -32.11 -1.19 5.33
CA ASN A 59 -33.51 -1.23 4.92
C ASN A 59 -34.23 -2.45 5.52
N ILE A 60 -33.53 -3.59 5.66
CA ILE A 60 -34.06 -4.76 6.34
C ILE A 60 -34.26 -4.46 7.83
N GLN A 61 -33.28 -3.83 8.49
CA GLN A 61 -33.39 -3.45 9.90
C GLN A 61 -34.53 -2.44 10.16
N ASP A 62 -34.69 -1.44 9.28
CA ASP A 62 -35.79 -0.48 9.35
C ASP A 62 -37.15 -1.17 9.15
N SER A 63 -37.21 -2.18 8.28
CA SER A 63 -38.43 -2.98 8.08
C SER A 63 -38.76 -3.83 9.32
N VAL A 64 -37.75 -4.42 9.97
CA VAL A 64 -37.92 -5.14 11.24
C VAL A 64 -38.44 -4.21 12.34
N GLU A 65 -37.85 -3.02 12.49
CA GLU A 65 -38.33 -2.02 13.46
C GLU A 65 -39.79 -1.63 13.20
N LEU A 66 -40.14 -1.35 11.95
CA LEU A 66 -41.48 -0.95 11.56
C LEU A 66 -42.51 -2.05 11.90
N GLU A 67 -42.23 -3.31 11.56
CA GLU A 67 -43.13 -4.41 11.82
C GLU A 67 -43.24 -4.75 13.31
N LEU A 68 -42.13 -4.65 14.08
CA LEU A 68 -42.18 -4.79 15.53
C LEU A 68 -42.99 -3.66 16.19
N MET A 69 -42.88 -2.43 15.71
CA MET A 69 -43.66 -1.28 16.21
C MET A 69 -45.15 -1.39 15.90
N LYS A 70 -45.52 -2.05 14.79
CA LYS A 70 -46.92 -2.37 14.44
C LYS A 70 -47.48 -3.54 15.25
N SER A 71 -46.61 -4.41 15.78
CA SER A 71 -47.01 -5.57 16.56
C SER A 71 -47.47 -5.20 17.97
N ALA A 72 -48.05 -6.17 18.68
CA ALA A 72 -48.35 -6.04 20.11
C ALA A 72 -47.08 -6.01 20.99
N ARG A 73 -45.91 -6.39 20.45
CA ARG A 73 -44.63 -6.47 21.15
C ARG A 73 -43.76 -5.23 20.93
N LYS A 74 -44.27 -4.05 21.29
CA LYS A 74 -43.54 -2.77 21.21
C LYS A 74 -42.33 -2.72 22.16
N ASP A 75 -42.39 -3.48 23.25
CA ASP A 75 -41.28 -3.75 24.16
C ASP A 75 -40.06 -4.31 23.41
N VAL A 76 -40.27 -5.28 22.53
CA VAL A 76 -39.21 -5.88 21.69
C VAL A 76 -38.67 -4.86 20.69
N ALA A 77 -39.54 -4.02 20.10
CA ALA A 77 -39.12 -2.96 19.19
C ALA A 77 -38.15 -1.97 19.87
N HIS A 78 -38.46 -1.53 21.10
CA HIS A 78 -37.60 -0.63 21.87
C HIS A 78 -36.22 -1.24 22.13
N ILE A 79 -36.16 -2.52 22.52
CA ILE A 79 -34.88 -3.21 22.74
C ILE A 79 -34.10 -3.37 21.44
N PHE A 80 -34.77 -3.72 20.35
CA PHE A 80 -34.14 -3.87 19.03
C PHE A 80 -33.52 -2.55 18.56
N ILE A 81 -34.26 -1.44 18.66
CA ILE A 81 -33.80 -0.07 18.34
C ILE A 81 -32.63 0.32 19.25
N ALA A 82 -32.74 0.08 20.56
CA ALA A 82 -31.70 0.40 21.53
C ALA A 82 -30.41 -0.37 21.24
N TYR A 83 -30.50 -1.67 20.95
CA TYR A 83 -29.35 -2.50 20.60
C TYR A 83 -28.69 -2.06 19.29
N ARG A 84 -29.48 -1.72 18.27
CA ARG A 84 -28.97 -1.13 17.01
C ARG A 84 -28.23 0.18 17.27
N ASN A 85 -28.81 1.08 18.06
CA ASN A 85 -28.21 2.37 18.42
C ASN A 85 -26.93 2.18 19.25
N GLN A 86 -26.93 1.30 20.26
CA GLN A 86 -25.74 0.97 21.04
C GLN A 86 -24.62 0.41 20.17
N ARG A 87 -24.91 -0.50 19.23
CA ARG A 87 -23.88 -0.99 18.29
C ARG A 87 -23.39 0.10 17.33
N SER A 88 -24.27 1.01 16.92
CA SER A 88 -23.89 2.18 16.10
C SER A 88 -22.95 3.11 16.88
N ILE A 89 -23.28 3.41 18.13
CA ILE A 89 -22.48 4.25 19.04
C ILE A 89 -21.16 3.57 19.38
N ALA A 90 -21.15 2.29 19.74
CA ALA A 90 -19.94 1.54 20.08
C ALA A 90 -18.95 1.48 18.91
N ARG A 91 -19.44 1.36 17.67
CA ARG A 91 -18.59 1.45 16.47
C ARG A 91 -18.00 2.86 16.29
N LYS A 92 -18.83 3.90 16.42
CA LYS A 92 -18.35 5.30 16.35
C LYS A 92 -17.35 5.63 17.46
N ALA A 93 -17.58 5.12 18.66
CA ALA A 93 -16.68 5.28 19.81
C ALA A 93 -15.34 4.58 19.54
N LYS A 94 -15.35 3.32 19.07
CA LYS A 94 -14.12 2.60 18.75
C LYS A 94 -13.27 3.32 17.70
N THR A 95 -13.87 3.86 16.63
CA THR A 95 -13.14 4.68 15.65
C THR A 95 -12.59 5.95 16.28
N ARG A 96 -13.38 6.66 17.09
CA ARG A 96 -12.90 7.84 17.81
C ARG A 96 -11.73 7.51 18.74
N ASP A 97 -11.81 6.42 19.49
CA ASP A 97 -10.80 6.02 20.46
C ASP A 97 -9.49 5.67 19.77
N VAL A 98 -9.52 4.92 18.66
CA VAL A 98 -8.34 4.66 17.80
C VAL A 98 -7.73 5.97 17.31
N PHE A 99 -8.56 6.91 16.85
CA PHE A 99 -8.04 8.19 16.37
C PHE A 99 -7.41 9.01 17.50
N MET A 100 -8.07 9.06 18.65
CA MET A 100 -7.56 9.78 19.82
C MET A 100 -6.30 9.12 20.37
N GLU A 101 -6.17 7.80 20.30
CA GLU A 101 -4.93 7.10 20.65
C GLU A 101 -3.81 7.58 19.73
N ILE A 102 -3.99 7.56 18.41
CA ILE A 102 -2.99 8.02 17.44
C ILE A 102 -2.61 9.49 17.67
N VAL A 103 -3.59 10.38 17.87
CA VAL A 103 -3.36 11.82 18.10
C VAL A 103 -2.66 12.11 19.44
N ASN A 104 -2.98 11.34 20.48
CA ASN A 104 -2.48 11.59 21.84
C ASN A 104 -1.24 10.74 22.19
N ILE A 105 -0.71 9.94 21.27
CA ILE A 105 0.58 9.26 21.49
C ILE A 105 1.61 10.33 21.84
N LYS A 106 2.12 10.26 23.07
CA LYS A 106 3.28 11.04 23.49
C LYS A 106 4.52 10.43 22.85
N ASN A 107 5.30 11.27 22.17
CA ASN A 107 6.59 10.95 21.56
C ASN A 107 7.45 10.06 22.47
N ASN A 108 7.50 8.75 22.22
CA ASN A 108 8.42 7.83 22.89
C ASN A 108 8.99 6.87 21.85
N GLU A 109 10.29 6.54 21.96
CA GLU A 109 11.06 5.75 20.98
C GLU A 109 10.51 4.34 20.68
N VAL A 110 9.56 3.85 21.48
CA VAL A 110 8.98 2.50 21.42
C VAL A 110 7.85 2.36 20.37
N THR A 111 7.32 3.45 19.81
CA THR A 111 6.16 3.41 18.88
C THR A 111 6.53 3.26 17.39
N ARG A 112 7.78 2.91 17.07
CA ARG A 112 8.26 2.67 15.70
C ARG A 112 7.95 1.23 15.25
N GLU A 113 6.71 0.96 14.85
CA GLU A 113 6.34 -0.34 14.26
C GLU A 113 6.93 -0.54 12.85
N ASN A 114 7.21 0.54 12.13
CA ASN A 114 7.74 0.48 10.77
C ASN A 114 9.06 1.25 10.69
N ALA A 115 10.16 0.57 10.35
CA ALA A 115 11.51 1.16 10.35
C ALA A 115 11.64 2.32 9.33
N ASN A 116 10.78 2.32 8.30
CA ASN A 116 10.85 3.25 7.17
C ASN A 116 9.97 4.49 7.31
N MET A 117 9.09 4.57 8.32
CA MET A 117 8.16 5.70 8.44
C MET A 117 8.08 6.28 9.84
N ASN A 118 8.36 7.58 9.94
CA ASN A 118 8.19 8.31 11.17
C ASN A 118 6.70 8.61 11.41
N ALA A 119 6.07 7.86 12.31
CA ALA A 119 4.67 7.98 12.69
C ALA A 119 4.30 9.37 13.26
N ASP A 120 5.30 10.20 13.59
CA ASP A 120 5.13 11.54 14.14
C ASP A 120 4.95 12.61 13.05
N THR A 121 5.21 12.27 11.79
CA THR A 121 4.98 13.18 10.65
C THR A 121 3.50 13.16 10.25
N PRO A 122 2.95 14.23 9.65
CA PRO A 122 1.57 14.21 9.15
C PRO A 122 1.29 13.04 8.19
N ALA A 123 2.25 12.69 7.33
CA ALA A 123 2.14 11.52 6.44
C ALA A 123 2.12 10.21 7.24
N GLY A 124 3.03 10.04 8.19
CA GLY A 124 3.08 8.87 9.08
C GLY A 124 1.81 8.70 9.92
N MET A 125 1.25 9.80 10.46
CA MET A 125 -0.03 9.78 11.18
C MET A 125 -1.18 9.33 10.27
N MET A 126 -1.26 9.87 9.03
CA MET A 126 -2.27 9.45 8.05
C MET A 126 -2.17 7.96 7.73
N MET A 127 -0.96 7.44 7.55
CA MET A 127 -0.72 6.01 7.34
C MET A 127 -1.11 5.18 8.57
N LYS A 128 -0.84 5.67 9.79
CA LYS A 128 -1.25 4.99 11.02
C LYS A 128 -2.77 4.95 11.20
N PHE A 129 -3.48 6.04 10.90
CA PHE A 129 -4.95 6.04 10.86
C PHE A 129 -5.46 5.00 9.87
N ALA A 130 -4.89 4.98 8.65
CA ALA A 130 -5.27 3.99 7.64
C ALA A 130 -4.99 2.56 8.11
N SER A 131 -3.82 2.30 8.70
CA SER A 131 -3.43 0.97 9.16
C SER A 131 -4.34 0.45 10.28
N GLU A 132 -4.54 1.24 11.34
CA GLU A 132 -5.33 0.83 12.50
C GLU A 132 -6.82 0.70 12.19
N THR A 133 -7.35 1.50 11.27
CA THR A 133 -8.75 1.36 10.83
C THR A 133 -8.96 0.18 9.89
N THR A 134 -7.93 -0.23 9.16
CA THR A 134 -8.03 -1.29 8.16
C THR A 134 -7.96 -2.69 8.77
N LYS A 135 -7.15 -2.92 9.82
CA LYS A 135 -7.03 -4.25 10.46
C LYS A 135 -8.39 -4.84 10.90
N PRO A 136 -9.28 -4.10 11.60
CA PRO A 136 -10.62 -4.60 11.94
C PRO A 136 -11.52 -4.81 10.72
N PHE A 137 -11.37 -3.98 9.68
CA PHE A 137 -12.12 -4.16 8.44
C PHE A 137 -11.77 -5.50 7.78
N VAL A 138 -10.49 -5.86 7.74
CA VAL A 138 -10.05 -7.15 7.21
C VAL A 138 -10.66 -8.30 8.01
N ASP A 139 -10.60 -8.24 9.34
CA ASP A 139 -11.22 -9.24 10.20
C ASP A 139 -12.70 -9.42 9.90
N ASP A 140 -13.45 -8.33 9.98
CA ASP A 140 -14.92 -8.36 9.95
C ASP A 140 -15.46 -8.72 8.57
N TYR A 141 -14.75 -8.35 7.50
CA TYR A 141 -15.29 -8.38 6.16
C TYR A 141 -14.55 -9.29 5.18
N LEU A 142 -13.23 -9.46 5.31
CA LEU A 142 -12.42 -10.15 4.30
C LEU A 142 -11.98 -11.57 4.70
N LEU A 143 -11.89 -11.87 6.00
CA LEU A 143 -11.54 -13.20 6.48
C LEU A 143 -12.76 -14.12 6.59
N SER A 144 -12.57 -15.41 6.30
CA SER A 144 -13.52 -16.46 6.68
C SER A 144 -13.53 -16.67 8.20
N GLU A 145 -14.58 -17.32 8.70
CA GLU A 145 -14.74 -17.57 10.14
C GLU A 145 -13.60 -18.42 10.71
N ASP A 146 -13.24 -19.52 10.03
CA ASP A 146 -12.14 -20.41 10.44
C ASP A 146 -10.78 -19.69 10.49
N VAL A 147 -10.50 -18.83 9.50
CA VAL A 147 -9.25 -18.06 9.43
C VAL A 147 -9.22 -17.02 10.56
N ARG A 148 -10.34 -16.35 10.82
CA ARG A 148 -10.44 -15.38 11.92
C ARG A 148 -10.20 -16.04 13.28
N ASP A 149 -10.75 -17.24 13.48
CA ASP A 149 -10.53 -18.01 14.70
C ASP A 149 -9.05 -18.42 14.85
N ALA A 150 -8.43 -18.87 13.75
CA ALA A 150 -7.02 -19.22 13.74
C ALA A 150 -6.10 -18.04 14.06
N VAL A 151 -6.38 -16.84 13.53
CA VAL A 151 -5.66 -15.60 13.86
C VAL A 151 -5.86 -15.25 15.34
N LYS A 152 -7.10 -15.31 15.84
CA LYS A 152 -7.43 -14.97 17.24
C LYS A 152 -6.73 -15.88 18.25
N HIS A 153 -6.54 -17.15 17.91
CA HIS A 153 -5.82 -18.13 18.73
C HIS A 153 -4.31 -18.19 18.43
N ASN A 154 -3.77 -17.27 17.62
CA ASN A 154 -2.37 -17.20 17.22
C ASN A 154 -1.83 -18.47 16.53
N TYR A 155 -2.70 -19.25 15.87
CA TYR A 155 -2.26 -20.37 15.03
C TYR A 155 -1.67 -19.89 13.70
N ILE A 156 -2.12 -18.73 13.21
CA ILE A 156 -1.60 -18.10 12.01
C ILE A 156 -1.41 -16.60 12.24
N HIS A 157 -0.45 -16.02 11.55
CA HIS A 157 -0.22 -14.58 11.51
C HIS A 157 -0.36 -14.11 10.06
N ILE A 158 -1.25 -13.12 9.84
CA ILE A 158 -1.40 -12.48 8.53
C ILE A 158 -0.44 -11.29 8.50
N HIS A 159 0.65 -11.43 7.74
CA HIS A 159 1.60 -10.36 7.50
C HIS A 159 0.94 -9.19 6.76
N ASP A 160 1.32 -7.96 7.13
CA ASP A 160 0.89 -6.72 6.48
C ASP A 160 -0.63 -6.65 6.27
N LYS A 161 -1.38 -7.12 7.28
CA LYS A 161 -2.84 -7.25 7.24
C LYS A 161 -3.55 -5.96 6.89
N ASP A 162 -3.02 -4.83 7.32
CA ASP A 162 -3.48 -3.49 6.99
C ASP A 162 -3.41 -3.16 5.49
N TYR A 163 -2.51 -3.77 4.74
CA TYR A 163 -2.43 -3.64 3.28
C TYR A 163 -3.29 -4.67 2.53
N TYR A 164 -3.85 -5.67 3.20
CA TYR A 164 -4.63 -6.73 2.56
C TYR A 164 -5.76 -6.22 1.64
N PRO A 165 -6.54 -5.18 1.99
CA PRO A 165 -7.58 -4.66 1.09
C PRO A 165 -7.06 -3.94 -0.14
N THR A 166 -5.82 -3.41 -0.10
CA THR A 166 -5.24 -2.67 -1.23
C THR A 166 -4.85 -3.60 -2.37
N LYS A 167 -4.71 -4.91 -2.09
CA LYS A 167 -4.21 -5.92 -3.03
C LYS A 167 -2.83 -5.58 -3.60
N SER A 168 -2.06 -4.79 -2.86
CA SER A 168 -0.67 -4.50 -3.18
C SER A 168 0.16 -5.78 -3.17
N LEU A 169 1.24 -5.78 -3.94
CA LEU A 169 2.28 -6.80 -3.84
C LEU A 169 3.16 -6.52 -2.63
N THR A 170 3.83 -7.56 -2.12
CA THR A 170 4.76 -7.45 -1.00
C THR A 170 6.10 -6.91 -1.48
N CYS A 171 6.99 -7.77 -1.98
CA CYS A 171 8.33 -7.37 -2.43
C CYS A 171 8.47 -7.53 -3.95
N VAL A 172 9.32 -6.72 -4.59
CA VAL A 172 9.73 -6.93 -5.98
C VAL A 172 11.23 -6.73 -6.18
N GLN A 173 11.79 -7.50 -7.13
CA GLN A 173 13.09 -7.23 -7.71
C GLN A 173 12.92 -6.43 -8.99
N HIS A 174 13.55 -5.26 -9.06
CA HIS A 174 13.33 -4.30 -10.14
C HIS A 174 14.04 -4.74 -11.43
N PRO A 175 13.33 -4.82 -12.57
CA PRO A 175 13.94 -4.97 -13.89
C PRO A 175 14.50 -3.62 -14.34
N LEU A 176 15.59 -3.19 -13.71
CA LEU A 176 16.13 -1.85 -13.92
C LEU A 176 16.61 -1.63 -15.37
N ASP A 177 17.11 -2.68 -16.03
CA ASP A 177 17.44 -2.69 -17.47
C ASP A 177 16.30 -2.15 -18.34
N ASN A 178 15.10 -2.69 -18.17
CA ASN A 178 13.91 -2.27 -18.92
C ASN A 178 13.60 -0.78 -18.69
N ILE A 179 13.70 -0.33 -17.44
CA ILE A 179 13.45 1.07 -17.05
C ILE A 179 14.50 2.00 -17.66
N LEU A 180 15.77 1.60 -17.67
CA LEU A 180 16.86 2.42 -18.19
C LEU A 180 16.88 2.48 -19.71
N GLU A 181 16.51 1.38 -20.39
CA GLU A 181 16.49 1.29 -21.86
C GLU A 181 15.26 1.94 -22.49
N HIS A 182 14.11 1.89 -21.82
CA HIS A 182 12.84 2.37 -22.37
C HIS A 182 12.34 3.65 -21.69
N GLY A 183 12.90 4.03 -20.55
CA GLY A 183 12.29 5.04 -19.69
C GLY A 183 10.98 4.52 -19.09
N PHE A 184 10.18 5.43 -18.52
CA PHE A 184 8.87 5.08 -17.97
C PHE A 184 7.98 6.31 -17.83
N VAL A 185 6.70 6.07 -17.59
CA VAL A 185 5.71 7.10 -17.26
C VAL A 185 5.28 6.89 -15.81
N ALA A 186 5.41 7.92 -14.98
CA ALA A 186 4.96 7.91 -13.59
C ALA A 186 4.00 9.08 -13.37
N GLY A 187 2.71 8.75 -13.16
CA GLY A 187 1.64 9.73 -13.05
C GLY A 187 1.54 10.63 -14.28
N HIS A 188 1.83 11.92 -14.10
CA HIS A 188 1.80 12.93 -15.17
C HIS A 188 3.17 13.16 -15.84
N GLY A 189 4.24 12.58 -15.29
CA GLY A 189 5.60 12.71 -15.79
C GLY A 189 6.00 11.54 -16.68
N SER A 190 6.85 11.80 -17.67
CA SER A 190 7.53 10.74 -18.42
C SER A 190 9.03 10.97 -18.39
N SER A 191 9.77 9.89 -18.24
CA SER A 191 11.21 9.88 -18.38
C SER A 191 11.62 9.17 -19.65
N ARG A 192 12.66 9.71 -20.29
CA ARG A 192 13.31 9.11 -21.45
C ARG A 192 14.35 8.08 -21.00
N PRO A 193 14.78 7.17 -21.89
CA PRO A 193 15.90 6.27 -21.63
C PRO A 193 17.14 6.99 -21.11
N ALA A 194 17.86 6.34 -20.20
CA ALA A 194 19.12 6.83 -19.68
C ALA A 194 20.18 6.89 -20.80
N LYS A 195 21.07 7.87 -20.72
CA LYS A 195 22.18 8.03 -21.69
C LYS A 195 23.56 8.13 -21.04
N ARG A 196 23.61 8.33 -19.73
CA ARG A 196 24.80 8.58 -18.91
C ARG A 196 24.53 8.20 -17.47
N ILE A 197 25.59 8.00 -16.69
CA ILE A 197 25.51 7.48 -15.32
C ILE A 197 24.61 8.31 -14.40
N GLU A 198 24.61 9.65 -14.52
CA GLU A 198 23.79 10.52 -13.67
C GLU A 198 22.30 10.25 -13.87
N THR A 199 21.86 10.15 -15.13
CA THR A 199 20.46 9.89 -15.45
C THR A 199 20.08 8.46 -15.08
N ALA A 200 21.00 7.50 -15.24
CA ALA A 200 20.73 6.12 -14.86
C ALA A 200 20.54 5.97 -13.34
N ALA A 201 21.41 6.59 -12.53
CA ALA A 201 21.31 6.60 -11.09
C ALA A 201 20.00 7.25 -10.61
N VAL A 202 19.63 8.41 -11.16
CA VAL A 202 18.38 9.09 -10.81
C VAL A 202 17.15 8.24 -11.19
N LEU A 203 17.15 7.58 -12.35
CA LEU A 203 16.03 6.73 -12.75
C LEU A 203 15.90 5.47 -11.89
N ALA A 204 17.02 4.89 -11.46
CA ALA A 204 17.00 3.79 -10.50
C ALA A 204 16.36 4.23 -9.16
N CYS A 205 16.68 5.45 -8.70
CA CYS A 205 16.11 6.03 -7.48
C CYS A 205 14.59 6.23 -7.61
N ILE A 206 14.15 6.93 -8.67
CA ILE A 206 12.73 7.20 -8.91
C ILE A 206 11.94 5.89 -9.06
N SER A 207 12.54 4.87 -9.69
CA SER A 207 11.93 3.55 -9.80
C SER A 207 11.65 2.93 -8.43
N LEU A 208 12.64 2.92 -7.53
CA LEU A 208 12.49 2.39 -6.17
C LEU A 208 11.43 3.18 -5.38
N GLU A 209 11.53 4.51 -5.39
CA GLU A 209 10.58 5.40 -4.71
C GLU A 209 9.14 5.21 -5.20
N THR A 210 8.95 5.06 -6.51
CA THR A 210 7.63 4.84 -7.11
C THR A 210 7.07 3.51 -6.67
N CYS A 211 7.84 2.42 -6.74
CA CYS A 211 7.37 1.10 -6.32
C CYS A 211 7.09 1.03 -4.82
N GLN A 212 7.85 1.74 -3.99
CA GLN A 212 7.62 1.80 -2.54
C GLN A 212 6.27 2.47 -2.18
N ASN A 213 5.74 3.33 -3.05
CA ASN A 213 4.39 3.90 -2.85
C ASN A 213 3.27 2.92 -3.21
N GLU A 214 3.53 1.95 -4.09
CA GLU A 214 2.54 1.00 -4.61
C GLU A 214 2.56 -0.36 -3.88
N MET A 215 3.63 -0.65 -3.13
CA MET A 215 3.89 -1.93 -2.48
C MET A 215 4.28 -1.73 -1.01
N HIS A 216 3.97 -2.72 -0.16
CA HIS A 216 4.20 -2.61 1.29
C HIS A 216 5.49 -3.28 1.77
N GLY A 217 6.05 -4.19 0.98
CA GLY A 217 7.27 -4.90 1.32
C GLY A 217 8.54 -4.22 0.80
N GLY A 218 9.64 -4.94 0.90
CA GLY A 218 10.97 -4.48 0.48
C GLY A 218 11.17 -4.53 -1.03
N GLN A 219 11.85 -3.51 -1.56
CA GLN A 219 12.18 -3.39 -2.97
C GLN A 219 13.70 -3.49 -3.16
N ALA A 220 14.13 -4.23 -4.17
CA ALA A 220 15.55 -4.46 -4.41
C ALA A 220 15.92 -4.37 -5.89
N ILE A 221 17.12 -3.87 -6.18
CA ILE A 221 17.76 -4.00 -7.49
C ILE A 221 18.87 -5.05 -7.34
N PRO A 222 18.71 -6.26 -7.90
CA PRO A 222 19.60 -7.38 -7.59
C PRO A 222 21.02 -7.24 -8.15
N ALA A 223 21.18 -6.66 -9.34
CA ALA A 223 22.46 -6.51 -10.05
C ALA A 223 22.70 -5.05 -10.43
N PHE A 224 22.69 -4.18 -9.41
CA PHE A 224 22.70 -2.73 -9.59
C PHE A 224 23.93 -2.23 -10.38
N ASP A 225 25.10 -2.73 -10.05
CA ASP A 225 26.36 -2.47 -10.74
C ASP A 225 26.31 -2.91 -12.22
N PHE A 226 25.81 -4.11 -12.49
CA PHE A 226 25.66 -4.65 -13.84
C PHE A 226 24.75 -3.78 -14.71
N TYR A 227 23.61 -3.35 -14.17
CA TYR A 227 22.67 -2.49 -14.89
C TYR A 227 23.23 -1.09 -15.16
N LEU A 228 24.09 -0.57 -14.29
CA LEU A 228 24.67 0.77 -14.45
C LEU A 228 25.95 0.78 -15.30
N ALA A 229 26.66 -0.34 -15.43
CA ALA A 229 27.92 -0.44 -16.16
C ALA A 229 27.87 0.11 -17.61
N PRO A 230 26.82 -0.14 -18.42
CA PRO A 230 26.70 0.46 -19.76
C PRO A 230 26.70 1.99 -19.74
N TYR A 231 26.15 2.59 -18.68
CA TYR A 231 26.04 4.04 -18.52
C TYR A 231 27.31 4.68 -17.95
N VAL A 232 28.13 3.92 -17.22
CA VAL A 232 29.51 4.31 -16.92
C VAL A 232 30.33 4.39 -18.21
N ARG A 233 30.19 3.37 -19.07
CA ARG A 233 30.88 3.34 -20.37
C ARG A 233 30.41 4.47 -21.28
N SER A 234 29.11 4.75 -21.35
CA SER A 234 28.61 5.85 -22.18
C SER A 234 29.09 7.21 -21.69
N SER A 235 29.16 7.42 -20.37
CA SER A 235 29.75 8.62 -19.75
C SER A 235 31.24 8.76 -20.08
N TYR A 236 32.01 7.67 -20.06
CA TYR A 236 33.41 7.70 -20.51
C TYR A 236 33.56 8.14 -21.96
N ILE A 237 32.76 7.56 -22.87
CA ILE A 237 32.78 7.94 -24.29
C ILE A 237 32.40 9.42 -24.47
N GLU A 238 31.48 9.93 -23.65
CA GLU A 238 31.12 11.36 -23.62
C GLU A 238 32.32 12.24 -23.21
N GLU A 239 33.10 11.85 -22.19
CA GLU A 239 34.31 12.56 -21.78
C GLU A 239 35.40 12.54 -22.87
N VAL A 240 35.60 11.40 -23.55
CA VAL A 240 36.53 11.33 -24.68
C VAL A 240 36.08 12.29 -25.80
N LYS A 241 34.79 12.32 -26.14
CA LYS A 241 34.24 13.25 -27.13
C LYS A 241 34.40 14.72 -26.74
N ASN A 242 34.35 15.03 -25.45
CA ASN A 242 34.62 16.37 -24.96
C ASN A 242 36.10 16.75 -25.16
N LEU A 243 37.01 15.80 -24.93
CA LEU A 243 38.45 15.99 -25.19
C LEU A 243 38.78 16.13 -26.68
N GLU A 244 38.09 15.42 -27.57
CA GLU A 244 38.24 15.60 -29.02
C GLU A 244 37.89 17.03 -29.44
N LYS A 245 36.76 17.55 -28.95
CA LYS A 245 36.35 18.94 -29.20
C LYS A 245 37.35 19.96 -28.65
N LEU A 246 37.94 19.67 -27.49
CA LEU A 246 38.91 20.56 -26.84
C LEU A 246 40.27 20.58 -27.56
N THR A 247 40.74 19.40 -27.99
CA THR A 247 42.09 19.22 -28.54
C THR A 247 42.16 19.29 -30.06
N GLY A 248 41.02 19.12 -30.74
CA GLY A 248 40.95 19.00 -32.20
C GLY A 248 41.53 17.69 -32.75
N LYS A 249 41.89 16.74 -31.88
CA LYS A 249 42.41 15.42 -32.27
C LYS A 249 41.27 14.42 -32.45
N ASP A 250 41.47 13.47 -33.36
CA ASP A 250 40.63 12.28 -33.46
C ASP A 250 41.05 11.28 -32.36
N LEU A 251 40.13 11.00 -31.42
CA LEU A 251 40.32 10.06 -30.31
C LEU A 251 39.31 8.91 -30.40
N SER A 252 38.76 8.65 -31.60
CA SER A 252 37.78 7.58 -31.84
C SER A 252 38.28 6.19 -31.43
N THR A 253 39.61 5.98 -31.46
CA THR A 253 40.27 4.76 -30.96
C THR A 253 40.07 4.54 -29.46
N LEU A 254 39.88 5.61 -28.68
CA LEU A 254 39.67 5.53 -27.24
C LEU A 254 38.24 5.13 -26.86
N TYR A 255 37.25 5.33 -27.72
CA TYR A 255 35.84 5.05 -27.39
C TYR A 255 35.60 3.60 -26.96
N ASN A 256 36.27 2.67 -27.64
CA ASN A 256 36.12 1.24 -27.44
C ASN A 256 37.35 0.59 -26.79
N LYS A 257 38.28 1.39 -26.25
CA LYS A 257 39.46 0.88 -25.55
C LYS A 257 39.03 0.06 -24.34
N GLU A 258 39.66 -1.10 -24.16
CA GLU A 258 39.51 -1.93 -22.96
C GLU A 258 40.16 -1.20 -21.78
N ILE A 259 39.38 -1.04 -20.71
CA ILE A 259 39.81 -0.38 -19.48
C ILE A 259 39.79 -1.47 -18.42
N GLU A 260 40.96 -1.78 -17.87
CA GLU A 260 41.11 -2.79 -16.83
C GLU A 260 40.35 -2.38 -15.56
N ASP A 261 40.49 -1.10 -15.16
CA ASP A 261 39.78 -0.54 -14.02
C ASP A 261 39.60 0.98 -14.13
N TYR A 262 38.53 1.49 -13.54
CA TYR A 262 38.20 2.91 -13.46
C TYR A 262 38.76 3.50 -12.16
N VAL A 263 40.07 3.74 -12.15
CA VAL A 263 40.79 4.30 -10.99
C VAL A 263 41.30 5.69 -11.31
N GLU A 264 41.09 6.62 -10.39
CA GLU A 264 41.66 7.96 -10.47
C GLU A 264 43.19 7.90 -10.28
N LYS A 265 43.94 8.50 -11.22
CA LYS A 265 45.40 8.58 -11.15
C LYS A 265 45.89 9.98 -11.47
N ALA A 266 47.02 10.38 -10.86
CA ALA A 266 47.68 11.62 -11.21
C ALA A 266 48.07 11.61 -12.69
N LEU A 267 47.99 12.77 -13.34
CA LEU A 267 48.37 12.92 -14.74
C LEU A 267 49.87 13.24 -14.90
N ASP A 268 50.62 13.35 -13.82
CA ASP A 268 52.04 13.71 -13.89
C ASP A 268 52.86 12.56 -14.50
N GLY A 269 53.73 12.89 -15.46
CA GLY A 269 54.58 11.90 -16.12
C GLY A 269 53.91 11.10 -17.25
N ILE A 270 52.63 11.31 -17.54
CA ILE A 270 51.92 10.77 -18.72
C ILE A 270 51.60 11.87 -19.74
N ASP A 271 51.76 11.54 -21.02
CA ASP A 271 51.56 12.46 -22.14
C ASP A 271 50.76 11.82 -23.29
N GLY A 272 50.39 12.63 -24.29
CA GLY A 272 49.69 12.16 -25.49
C GLY A 272 48.33 11.53 -25.19
N ASP A 273 47.99 10.49 -25.95
CA ASP A 273 46.69 9.80 -25.86
C ASP A 273 46.51 9.06 -24.53
N GLU A 274 47.60 8.64 -23.90
CA GLU A 274 47.59 8.02 -22.58
C GLU A 274 47.11 9.02 -21.52
N ARG A 275 47.64 10.25 -21.55
CA ARG A 275 47.18 11.34 -20.68
C ARG A 275 45.71 11.67 -20.89
N LEU A 276 45.26 11.74 -22.14
CA LEU A 276 43.87 12.04 -22.49
C LEU A 276 42.92 10.92 -22.04
N CYS A 277 43.31 9.66 -22.25
CA CYS A 277 42.58 8.49 -21.79
C CYS A 277 42.43 8.49 -20.28
N GLN A 278 43.53 8.68 -19.53
CA GLN A 278 43.50 8.73 -18.07
C GLN A 278 42.69 9.94 -17.56
N HIS A 279 42.74 11.09 -18.23
CA HIS A 279 41.90 12.23 -17.88
C HIS A 279 40.40 11.92 -18.02
N ALA A 280 40.00 11.27 -19.12
CA ALA A 280 38.62 10.83 -19.32
C ALA A 280 38.20 9.80 -18.26
N ILE A 281 39.09 8.89 -17.86
CA ILE A 281 38.85 7.95 -16.74
C ILE A 281 38.61 8.73 -15.45
N ASN A 282 39.51 9.64 -15.05
CA ASN A 282 39.36 10.43 -13.83
C ASN A 282 38.04 11.21 -13.81
N LYS A 283 37.64 11.81 -14.94
CA LYS A 283 36.35 12.51 -15.04
C LYS A 283 35.17 11.58 -14.91
N THR A 284 35.23 10.39 -15.53
CA THR A 284 34.18 9.37 -15.40
C THR A 284 34.05 8.90 -13.96
N VAL A 285 35.16 8.61 -13.28
CA VAL A 285 35.18 8.21 -11.85
C VAL A 285 34.48 9.27 -10.99
N ASN A 286 34.85 10.53 -11.16
CA ASN A 286 34.20 11.63 -10.43
C ASN A 286 32.69 11.71 -10.68
N ARG A 287 32.25 11.55 -11.94
CA ARG A 287 30.81 11.53 -12.30
C ARG A 287 30.06 10.36 -11.67
N VAL A 288 30.67 9.17 -11.65
CA VAL A 288 30.10 7.98 -11.00
C VAL A 288 29.97 8.21 -9.50
N HIS A 289 31.04 8.66 -8.83
CA HIS A 289 31.02 8.96 -7.39
C HIS A 289 29.92 9.96 -7.03
N GLN A 290 29.83 11.08 -7.76
CA GLN A 290 28.80 12.08 -7.52
C GLN A 290 27.38 11.52 -7.73
N SER A 291 27.20 10.65 -8.73
CA SER A 291 25.91 10.01 -9.01
C SER A 291 25.50 9.04 -7.93
N MET A 292 26.45 8.26 -7.39
CA MET A 292 26.19 7.29 -6.32
C MET A 292 25.97 7.99 -4.98
N GLU A 293 26.69 9.06 -4.70
CA GLU A 293 26.45 9.92 -3.53
C GLU A 293 25.03 10.50 -3.59
N ALA A 294 24.63 11.07 -4.73
CA ALA A 294 23.27 11.57 -4.93
C ALA A 294 22.21 10.47 -4.78
N PHE A 295 22.46 9.28 -5.32
CA PHE A 295 21.58 8.12 -5.16
C PHE A 295 21.39 7.75 -3.68
N ILE A 296 22.49 7.64 -2.92
CA ILE A 296 22.43 7.30 -1.49
C ILE A 296 21.68 8.38 -0.71
N HIS A 297 21.92 9.66 -0.99
CA HIS A 297 21.19 10.74 -0.34
C HIS A 297 19.69 10.68 -0.64
N ASN A 298 19.30 10.62 -1.92
CA ASN A 298 17.89 10.58 -2.31
C ASN A 298 17.16 9.38 -1.69
N MET A 299 17.80 8.21 -1.62
CA MET A 299 17.22 7.01 -0.99
C MET A 299 17.03 7.13 0.53
N ASN A 300 17.63 8.13 1.19
CA ASN A 300 17.59 8.32 2.64
C ASN A 300 16.97 9.66 3.07
N THR A 301 16.38 10.43 2.15
CA THR A 301 15.76 11.74 2.41
C THR A 301 14.34 11.79 1.89
#